data_AF-A0A4R2IAD1-F1
#
_entry.id   AF-A0A4R2IAD1-F1
#
_cell.length_a   1.000
_cell.length_b   1.000
_cell.length_c   1.000
_cell.angle_alpha   90.00
_cell.angle_beta   90.00
_cell.angle_gamma   90.00
#
_symmetry.space_group_name_H-M   'P 1'
#
loop_
_entity.id
_entity.type
_entity.pdbx_description
1 polymer ?
#
loop_
_entity_poly.entity_id
_entity_poly.type
_entity_poly.pdbx_seq_one_letter_code
_entity_poly.pdbx_strand_id
1 'polypeptide(L)'
;MLGRHSAAETVIVVLSDAREGQRAAAGYLADLSRFFRRVHAVELPAGQTLAALHLPEDGDQQLQDVLLATRPLADYRYPSQQATTAHALELLSDPDRPGPSPDL
;
A
#
# COMPACT_ATOMS: atom_id res chain seq x y z
N MET A 1 1.14 12.85 19.52
CA MET A 1 1.97 13.21 18.34
C MET A 1 3.17 12.26 18.28
N LEU A 2 3.02 11.09 17.63
CA LEU A 2 4.08 10.08 17.52
C LEU A 2 4.88 10.16 16.20
N GLY A 3 4.47 11.01 15.25
CA GLY A 3 5.12 11.15 13.94
C GLY A 3 6.43 11.96 13.93
N ARG A 4 6.89 12.48 15.07
CA ARG A 4 8.11 13.32 15.15
C ARG A 4 9.38 12.56 15.56
N HIS A 5 9.28 11.27 15.83
CA HIS A 5 10.38 10.47 16.41
C HIS A 5 10.62 9.12 15.71
N SER A 6 10.10 8.89 14.50
CA SER A 6 10.59 7.73 13.73
C SER A 6 12.00 8.04 13.24
N ALA A 7 13.00 7.35 13.78
CA ALA A 7 14.38 7.42 13.30
C ALA A 7 14.52 6.93 11.85
N ALA A 8 13.55 6.14 11.38
CA ALA A 8 13.50 5.64 10.01
C ALA A 8 12.55 6.49 9.16
N GLU A 9 13.07 7.10 8.10
CA GLU A 9 12.26 7.78 7.08
C GLU A 9 11.47 6.79 6.21
N THR A 10 11.93 5.53 6.16
CA THR A 10 11.42 4.49 5.27
C THR A 10 11.00 3.25 6.06
N VAL A 11 9.82 2.72 5.75
CA VAL A 11 9.37 1.41 6.22
C VAL A 11 9.17 0.47 5.03
N ILE A 12 9.57 -0.79 5.21
CA ILE A 12 9.37 -1.87 4.24
C ILE A 12 8.43 -2.90 4.86
N VAL A 13 7.28 -3.11 4.25
CA VAL A 13 6.28 -4.09 4.67
C VAL A 13 6.53 -5.39 3.90
N VAL A 14 6.71 -6.49 4.62
CA VAL A 14 6.94 -7.80 4.02
C VAL A 14 5.62 -8.55 3.91
N LEU A 15 5.28 -9.00 2.70
CA LEU A 15 4.04 -9.70 2.38
C LEU A 15 4.33 -11.18 2.20
N SER A 16 3.81 -12.01 3.10
CA SER A 16 3.96 -13.47 3.05
C SER A 16 2.96 -14.16 2.11
N ASP A 17 1.80 -13.52 1.86
CA ASP A 17 0.81 -13.95 0.87
C ASP A 17 0.60 -12.86 -0.17
N ALA A 18 0.76 -13.23 -1.45
CA ALA A 18 0.77 -12.28 -2.55
C ALA A 18 -0.60 -11.63 -2.81
N ARG A 19 -1.74 -12.19 -2.40
CA ARG A 19 -3.05 -11.55 -2.68
C ARG A 19 -3.73 -11.02 -1.44
N GLU A 20 -3.78 -11.81 -0.38
CA GLU A 20 -4.39 -11.37 0.87
C GLU A 20 -3.49 -10.38 1.61
N GLY A 21 -2.17 -10.63 1.60
CA GLY A 21 -1.18 -9.72 2.18
C GLY A 21 -1.15 -8.36 1.49
N GLN A 22 -1.24 -8.32 0.15
CA GLN A 22 -1.34 -7.07 -0.60
C GLN A 22 -2.56 -6.23 -0.19
N ARG A 23 -3.74 -6.84 -0.12
CA ARG A 23 -4.98 -6.14 0.24
C ARG A 23 -4.94 -5.60 1.66
N ALA A 24 -4.48 -6.43 2.60
CA ALA A 24 -4.33 -6.02 3.99
C ALA A 24 -3.33 -4.86 4.11
N ALA A 25 -2.15 -4.98 3.50
CA ALA A 25 -1.11 -3.95 3.55
C ALA A 25 -1.56 -2.63 2.91
N ALA A 26 -2.25 -2.68 1.76
CA ALA A 26 -2.80 -1.48 1.12
C ALA A 26 -3.82 -0.75 2.02
N GLY A 27 -4.56 -1.48 2.85
CA GLY A 27 -5.46 -0.93 3.87
C GLY A 27 -4.73 -0.15 4.97
N TYR A 28 -3.51 -0.58 5.34
CA TYR A 28 -2.69 0.09 6.36
C TYR A 28 -1.86 1.26 5.82
N LEU A 29 -1.80 1.46 4.50
CA LEU A 29 -0.99 2.53 3.89
C LEU A 29 -1.31 3.93 4.47
N ALA A 30 -2.60 4.23 4.69
CA ALA A 30 -3.00 5.52 5.22
C ALA A 30 -2.45 5.76 6.64
N ASP A 31 -2.38 4.72 7.46
CA ASP A 31 -1.83 4.82 8.81
C ASP A 31 -0.29 4.89 8.77
N LEU A 32 0.35 4.03 7.97
CA LEU A 32 1.81 4.03 7.79
C LEU A 32 2.34 5.37 7.26
N SER A 33 1.64 5.98 6.30
CA SER A 33 2.04 7.28 5.73
C SER A 33 1.99 8.46 6.72
N ARG A 34 1.32 8.31 7.87
CA ARG A 34 1.31 9.33 8.93
C ARG A 34 2.61 9.35 9.73
N PHE A 35 3.32 8.22 9.77
CA PHE A 35 4.53 8.04 10.57
C PHE A 35 5.80 7.94 9.72
N PHE A 36 5.68 7.43 8.50
CA PHE A 36 6.81 7.20 7.60
C PHE A 36 6.66 8.03 6.33
N ARG A 37 7.77 8.62 5.88
CA ARG A 37 7.80 9.42 4.65
C ARG A 37 7.76 8.53 3.41
N ARG A 38 8.35 7.34 3.49
CA ARG A 38 8.38 6.35 2.42
C ARG A 38 7.85 5.01 2.93
N VAL A 39 6.85 4.46 2.25
CA VAL A 39 6.23 3.17 2.58
C VAL A 39 6.37 2.26 1.38
N HIS A 40 7.20 1.24 1.52
CA HIS A 40 7.44 0.22 0.48
C HIS A 40 6.89 -1.12 0.94
N ALA A 41 6.66 -2.01 -0.01
CA ALA A 41 6.31 -3.39 0.25
C ALA A 41 7.09 -4.34 -0.65
N VAL A 42 7.36 -5.52 -0.11
CA VAL A 42 8.05 -6.61 -0.78
C VAL A 42 7.29 -7.90 -0.58
N GLU A 43 7.19 -8.70 -1.63
CA GLU A 43 6.58 -10.01 -1.58
C GLU A 43 7.64 -11.06 -1.33
N LEU A 44 7.36 -11.96 -0.39
CA LEU A 44 8.17 -13.16 -0.23
C LEU A 44 7.79 -14.19 -1.30
N PRO A 45 8.74 -15.02 -1.73
CA PRO A 45 8.42 -16.18 -2.55
C PRO A 45 7.40 -17.09 -1.85
N ALA A 46 6.51 -17.70 -2.63
CA ALA A 46 5.44 -18.53 -2.09
C ALA A 46 5.98 -19.66 -1.19
N GLY A 47 5.38 -19.81 0.00
CA GLY A 47 5.79 -20.80 1.00
C GLY A 47 7.06 -20.42 1.78
N GLN A 48 7.66 -19.26 1.52
CA GLN A 48 8.80 -18.78 2.29
C GLN A 48 8.39 -17.78 3.37
N THR A 49 9.14 -17.81 4.47
CA THR A 49 9.12 -16.79 5.52
C THR A 49 10.49 -16.11 5.55
N LEU A 50 10.58 -14.92 6.14
CA LEU A 50 11.88 -14.25 6.34
C LEU A 50 12.88 -15.14 7.08
N ALA A 51 12.42 -15.91 8.07
CA ALA A 51 13.26 -16.85 8.79
C ALA A 51 13.79 -17.96 7.87
N ALA A 52 12.92 -18.49 7.00
CA ALA A 52 13.30 -19.53 6.03
C ALA A 52 14.29 -19.00 4.96
N LEU A 53 14.19 -17.72 4.58
CA LEU A 53 15.11 -17.09 3.62
C LEU A 53 16.53 -16.94 4.18
N HIS A 54 16.72 -16.89 5.50
CA HIS A 54 18.02 -16.67 6.13
C HIS A 54 18.74 -17.98 6.52
N LEU A 55 18.07 -19.13 6.38
CA LEU A 55 18.59 -20.45 6.70
C LEU A 55 19.58 -21.07 5.69
N PRO A 56 19.45 -20.88 4.36
CA PRO A 56 20.41 -21.45 3.42
C PRO A 56 21.75 -20.70 3.44
N GLU A 57 22.82 -21.33 2.95
CA GLU A 57 24.17 -20.72 2.86
C GLU A 57 24.18 -19.41 2.06
N ASP A 58 23.22 -19.24 1.13
CA ASP A 58 23.00 -18.03 0.33
C ASP A 58 21.89 -17.10 0.88
N GLY A 59 21.52 -17.24 2.15
CA GLY A 59 20.34 -16.57 2.72
C GLY A 59 20.40 -15.04 2.71
N ASP A 60 21.59 -14.48 2.89
CA ASP A 60 21.82 -13.02 2.79
C ASP A 60 21.62 -12.52 1.35
N GLN A 61 22.08 -13.28 0.36
CA GLN A 61 21.93 -12.96 -1.05
C GLN A 61 20.46 -13.01 -1.45
N GLN A 62 19.72 -14.06 -1.03
CA GLN A 62 18.28 -14.17 -1.29
C GLN A 62 17.48 -13.05 -0.62
N LEU A 63 17.83 -12.67 0.61
CA LEU A 63 17.20 -11.53 1.28
C LEU A 63 17.48 -10.23 0.53
N GLN A 64 18.71 -10.04 0.02
CA GLN A 64 19.06 -8.87 -0.77
C GLN A 64 18.26 -8.82 -2.08
N ASP A 65 18.13 -9.92 -2.82
CA ASP A 65 17.31 -10.02 -4.02
C ASP A 65 15.84 -9.70 -3.75
N VAL A 66 15.30 -10.22 -2.64
CA VAL A 66 13.93 -9.91 -2.20
C VAL A 66 13.81 -8.40 -1.92
N LEU A 67 14.74 -7.80 -1.17
CA LEU A 67 14.72 -6.37 -0.89
C LEU A 67 14.86 -5.51 -2.15
N LEU A 68 15.60 -5.94 -3.17
CA LEU A 68 15.69 -5.26 -4.46
C LEU A 68 14.37 -5.26 -5.24
N ALA A 69 13.49 -6.23 -4.97
CA ALA A 69 12.15 -6.29 -5.55
C ALA A 69 11.11 -5.41 -4.82
N THR A 70 11.51 -4.58 -3.84
CA THR A 70 10.60 -3.66 -3.13
C THR A 70 9.94 -2.68 -4.09
N ARG A 71 8.64 -2.45 -3.89
CA ARG A 71 7.84 -1.47 -4.63
C ARG A 71 7.10 -0.54 -3.67
N PRO A 72 6.75 0.70 -4.07
CA PRO A 72 5.89 1.56 -3.26
C PRO A 72 4.60 0.84 -2.86
N LEU A 73 4.21 0.90 -1.58
CA LEU A 73 2.99 0.23 -1.12
C LEU A 73 1.72 0.80 -1.80
N ALA A 74 1.80 2.04 -2.30
CA ALA A 74 0.76 2.67 -3.08
C ALA A 74 0.44 1.93 -4.40
N ASP A 75 1.41 1.23 -4.99
CA ASP A 75 1.24 0.52 -6.27
C ASP A 75 0.36 -0.74 -6.11
N TYR A 76 0.20 -1.22 -4.89
CA TYR A 76 -0.66 -2.36 -4.57
C TYR A 76 -2.13 -1.98 -4.33
N ARG A 77 -2.48 -0.69 -4.50
CA ARG A 77 -3.89 -0.26 -4.48
C ARG A 77 -4.59 -0.77 -5.74
N TYR A 78 -5.48 -1.73 -5.55
CA TYR A 78 -6.39 -2.18 -6.61
C TYR A 78 -7.27 -1.02 -7.12
N PRO A 79 -7.62 -1.01 -8.43
CA PRO A 79 -8.40 0.07 -9.07
C PRO A 79 -9.82 0.26 -8.53
N SER A 80 -10.31 -0.62 -7.63
CA SER A 80 -11.64 -0.52 -7.06
C SER A 80 -11.86 0.74 -6.19
N GLN A 81 -10.80 1.35 -5.65
CA GLN A 81 -10.90 2.64 -4.96
C GLN A 81 -10.69 3.87 -5.87
N GLN A 82 -10.10 3.67 -7.05
CA GLN A 82 -10.10 4.72 -8.08
C GLN A 82 -11.50 4.89 -8.68
N ALA A 83 -12.28 3.81 -8.81
CA ALA A 83 -13.65 3.89 -9.31
C ALA A 83 -14.54 4.79 -8.42
N THR A 84 -14.49 4.66 -7.09
CA THR A 84 -15.29 5.49 -6.18
C THR A 84 -14.85 6.95 -6.15
N THR A 85 -13.54 7.19 -6.26
CA THR A 85 -12.98 8.56 -6.26
C THR A 85 -13.20 9.24 -7.60
N ALA A 86 -13.08 8.51 -8.72
CA ALA A 86 -13.42 8.98 -10.06
C ALA A 86 -14.92 9.28 -10.15
N HIS A 87 -15.80 8.40 -9.68
CA HIS A 87 -17.25 8.65 -9.65
C HIS A 87 -17.61 9.86 -8.78
N ALA A 88 -16.93 10.04 -7.64
CA ALA A 88 -17.15 11.20 -6.76
C ALA A 88 -16.66 12.51 -7.39
N LEU A 89 -15.55 12.49 -8.14
CA LEU A 89 -15.06 13.63 -8.91
C LEU A 89 -15.93 13.91 -10.15
N GLU A 90 -16.49 12.89 -10.79
CA GLU A 90 -17.43 13.01 -11.91
C GLU A 90 -18.75 13.66 -11.44
N LEU A 91 -19.27 13.25 -10.27
CA LEU A 91 -20.44 13.87 -9.64
C LEU A 91 -20.22 15.31 -9.19
N LEU A 92 -18.96 15.72 -8.95
CA LEU A 92 -18.58 17.10 -8.63
C LEU A 92 -18.25 17.94 -9.87
N SER A 93 -18.03 17.29 -11.02
CA SER A 93 -17.64 17.92 -12.28
C SER A 93 -18.80 18.03 -13.28
N ASP A 94 -20.03 17.72 -12.86
CA ASP A 94 -21.24 17.91 -13.66
C ASP A 94 -21.85 19.30 -13.36
N PRO A 95 -21.63 20.31 -14.20
CA PRO A 95 -22.22 21.64 -14.05
C PRO A 95 -23.71 21.69 -14.46
N ASP A 96 -24.32 20.58 -14.87
CA ASP A 96 -25.66 20.52 -15.48
C ASP A 96 -26.68 19.75 -14.62
N ARG A 97 -26.50 19.78 -13.29
CA ARG A 97 -27.54 19.30 -12.38
C ARG A 97 -28.70 20.32 -12.38
N PRO A 98 -29.90 20.01 -12.91
CA PRO A 98 -31.05 20.88 -12.75
C PRO A 98 -31.30 21.05 -11.24
N GLY A 99 -31.29 22.30 -10.78
CA GLY A 99 -31.49 22.64 -9.38
C GLY A 99 -32.79 22.05 -8.84
N PRO A 100 -32.91 21.83 -7.52
CA PRO A 100 -34.17 21.40 -6.94
C PRO A 100 -35.24 22.44 -7.27
N SER A 101 -36.24 22.06 -8.06
CA SER A 101 -37.43 22.88 -8.28
C SER A 101 -38.05 23.21 -6.92
N PRO A 102 -38.24 24.50 -6.57
CA PRO A 102 -39.08 24.85 -5.46
C PRO A 102 -40.50 24.94 -6.01
N ASP A 103 -41.29 23.89 -5.86
CA ASP A 103 -42.72 23.96 -6.10
C ASP A 103 -43.47 23.53 -4.83
N LEU A 104 -43.99 24.58 -4.17
CA LEU A 104 -45.23 24.71 -3.39
C LEU A 104 -45.70 23.56 -2.49
#